data_AF-A0A7S2XZC8-F1
#
_entry.id   AF-A0A7S2XZC8-F1
#
_cell.length_a   1.000
_cell.length_b   1.000
_cell.length_c   1.000
_cell.angle_alpha   90.00
_cell.angle_beta   90.00
_cell.angle_gamma   90.00
#
_symmetry.space_group_name_H-M   'P 1'
#
loop_
_entity.id
_entity.type
_entity.pdbx_description
1 polymer ?
#
loop_
_entity_poly.entity_id
_entity_poly.type
_entity_poly.pdbx_seq_one_letter_code
_entity_poly.pdbx_strand_id
1 'polypeptide(L)'
;NLYVWRTHKVENVVEGDEKSNLYLSDRALAEILDHFLPKGSEKSNMIAHLINHGNEGGTAHARQWADEANMYKPRLQAYDRVGQRLDQVSFHHSYHELVRMGVENEVVSYAWRRPGTPGAQIVRAACCYIQNQVDPGAT
;
A
#
# COMPACT_ATOMS: atom_id res chain seq x y z
N ASN A 1 8.49 -0.98 -39.75
CA ASN A 1 8.11 -2.40 -39.65
C ASN A 1 9.35 -3.23 -39.38
N LEU A 2 9.67 -3.48 -38.10
CA LEU A 2 10.72 -4.42 -37.71
C LEU A 2 10.08 -5.81 -37.59
N TYR A 3 10.48 -6.74 -38.46
CA TYR A 3 10.13 -8.15 -38.30
C TYR A 3 10.85 -8.70 -37.05
N VAL A 4 10.09 -9.04 -36.01
CA VAL A 4 10.62 -9.67 -34.80
C VAL A 4 10.66 -11.18 -35.03
N TRP A 5 11.83 -11.71 -35.37
CA TRP A 5 12.06 -13.16 -35.45
C TRP A 5 12.09 -13.76 -34.04
N ARG A 6 11.34 -14.85 -33.81
CA ARG A 6 11.35 -15.60 -32.53
C ARG A 6 12.10 -16.93 -32.72
N THR A 7 13.01 -17.26 -31.79
CA THR A 7 13.81 -18.51 -31.85
C THR A 7 13.13 -19.70 -31.13
N HIS A 8 12.20 -19.42 -30.23
CA HIS A 8 11.39 -20.41 -29.52
C HIS A 8 10.07 -19.77 -29.07
N LYS A 9 9.13 -20.61 -28.59
CA LYS A 9 7.90 -20.17 -27.93
C LYS A 9 8.11 -20.21 -26.42
N VAL A 10 7.71 -19.15 -25.73
CA VAL A 10 7.66 -19.15 -24.27
C VAL A 10 6.36 -19.81 -23.85
N GLU A 11 6.45 -20.91 -23.10
CA GLU A 11 5.32 -21.72 -22.64
C GLU A 11 5.52 -22.08 -21.16
N ASN A 12 4.46 -22.53 -20.48
CA ASN A 12 4.50 -22.90 -19.05
C ASN A 12 4.95 -21.74 -18.13
N VAL A 13 4.51 -20.52 -18.44
CA VAL A 13 4.73 -19.34 -17.57
C VAL A 13 3.47 -19.10 -16.75
N VAL A 14 3.65 -18.91 -15.44
CA VAL A 14 2.58 -18.47 -14.55
C VAL A 14 2.35 -16.98 -14.79
N GLU A 15 1.10 -16.58 -14.98
CA GLU A 15 0.74 -15.17 -15.08
C GLU A 15 1.06 -14.42 -13.77
N GLY A 16 1.21 -13.10 -13.83
CA GLY A 16 1.53 -12.31 -12.65
C GLY A 16 0.51 -12.51 -11.52
N ASP A 17 1.00 -12.69 -10.29
CA ASP A 17 0.17 -12.77 -9.08
C ASP A 17 -0.30 -11.35 -8.69
N GLU A 18 -1.23 -10.83 -9.47
CA GLU A 18 -1.96 -9.60 -9.16
C GLU A 18 -3.13 -9.95 -8.25
N LYS A 19 -2.90 -9.84 -6.94
CA LYS A 19 -3.97 -9.95 -5.95
C LYS A 19 -4.93 -8.76 -6.15
N SER A 20 -6.10 -9.02 -6.73
CA SER A 20 -7.12 -7.97 -6.94
C SER A 20 -7.54 -7.25 -5.65
N ASN A 21 -7.38 -7.90 -4.48
CA ASN A 21 -7.57 -7.28 -3.18
C ASN A 21 -6.69 -7.93 -2.10
N LEU A 22 -5.84 -7.14 -1.44
CA LEU A 22 -4.88 -7.63 -0.42
C LEU A 22 -5.53 -8.10 0.89
N TYR A 23 -6.73 -7.63 1.22
CA TYR A 23 -7.50 -8.11 2.37
C TYR A 23 -8.28 -9.39 2.03
N LEU A 24 -9.05 -9.39 0.93
CA LEU A 24 -9.92 -10.53 0.57
C LEU A 24 -9.13 -11.79 0.17
N SER A 25 -7.89 -11.62 -0.28
CA SER A 25 -6.99 -12.74 -0.59
C SER A 25 -6.28 -13.34 0.63
N ASP A 26 -6.41 -12.72 1.82
CA ASP A 26 -5.79 -13.19 3.06
C ASP A 26 -6.86 -13.73 4.03
N ARG A 27 -7.10 -15.04 3.93
CA ARG A 27 -8.08 -15.74 4.78
C ARG A 27 -7.70 -15.67 6.26
N ALA A 28 -6.41 -15.72 6.58
CA ALA A 28 -5.95 -15.68 7.96
C ALA A 28 -6.22 -14.32 8.60
N LEU A 29 -5.95 -13.23 7.87
CA LEU A 29 -6.31 -11.88 8.30
C LEU A 29 -7.81 -11.75 8.55
N ALA A 30 -8.64 -12.23 7.62
CA ALA A 30 -10.10 -12.19 7.75
C ALA A 30 -10.60 -12.97 8.98
N GLU A 31 -10.07 -14.18 9.23
CA GLU A 31 -10.42 -15.01 10.39
C GLU A 31 -10.01 -14.34 11.73
N ILE A 32 -8.80 -13.76 11.79
CA ILE A 32 -8.32 -13.05 12.99
C ILE A 32 -9.22 -11.84 13.27
N LEU A 33 -9.53 -11.04 12.26
CA LEU A 33 -10.39 -9.87 12.43
C LEU A 33 -11.83 -10.26 12.77
N ASP A 34 -12.33 -11.37 12.22
CA ASP A 34 -13.64 -11.89 12.58
C ASP A 34 -13.73 -12.21 14.08
N HIS A 35 -12.65 -12.79 14.63
CA HIS A 35 -12.56 -13.18 16.03
C HIS A 35 -12.44 -11.98 16.99
N PHE A 36 -11.60 -10.99 16.68
CA PHE A 36 -11.23 -9.94 17.63
C PHE A 36 -12.00 -8.62 17.48
N LEU A 37 -12.64 -8.35 16.33
CA LEU A 37 -13.44 -7.14 16.17
C LEU A 37 -14.78 -7.24 16.92
N PRO A 38 -15.35 -6.10 17.39
CA PRO A 38 -16.67 -6.08 18.02
C PRO A 38 -17.73 -6.63 17.06
N LYS A 39 -18.82 -7.20 17.58
CA LYS A 39 -19.94 -7.68 16.74
C LYS A 39 -20.85 -6.51 16.34
N GLY A 40 -21.63 -6.70 15.27
CA GLY A 40 -22.65 -5.74 14.82
C GLY A 40 -22.21 -4.87 13.63
N SER A 41 -22.95 -3.79 13.38
CA SER A 41 -22.77 -2.93 12.19
C SER A 41 -21.41 -2.22 12.14
N GLU A 42 -20.81 -1.91 13.30
CA GLU A 42 -19.47 -1.33 13.36
C GLU A 42 -18.41 -2.22 12.71
N LYS A 43 -18.52 -3.55 12.92
CA LYS A 43 -17.64 -4.53 12.27
C LYS A 43 -17.72 -4.44 10.76
N SER A 44 -18.92 -4.38 10.21
CA SER A 44 -19.12 -4.31 8.77
C SER A 44 -18.46 -3.07 8.17
N ASN A 45 -18.54 -1.92 8.86
CA ASN A 45 -17.87 -0.69 8.42
C ASN A 45 -16.34 -0.80 8.52
N MET A 46 -15.82 -1.42 9.59
CA MET A 46 -14.38 -1.68 9.75
C MET A 46 -13.84 -2.59 8.65
N ILE A 47 -14.55 -3.68 8.34
CA ILE A 47 -14.18 -4.60 7.28
C ILE A 47 -14.30 -3.94 5.91
N ALA A 48 -15.34 -3.15 5.64
CA ALA A 48 -15.49 -2.40 4.40
C ALA A 48 -14.31 -1.42 4.17
N HIS A 49 -13.83 -0.76 5.23
CA HIS A 49 -12.64 0.09 5.18
C HIS A 49 -11.40 -0.69 4.72
N LEU A 50 -11.17 -1.89 5.29
CA LEU A 50 -10.03 -2.74 4.94
C LEU A 50 -10.16 -3.35 3.53
N ILE A 51 -11.37 -3.66 3.08
CA ILE A 51 -11.63 -4.10 1.70
C ILE A 51 -11.25 -2.99 0.71
N ASN A 52 -11.63 -1.74 0.98
CA ASN A 52 -11.29 -0.61 0.11
C ASN A 52 -9.77 -0.40 0.05
N HIS A 53 -9.08 -0.39 1.19
CA HIS A 53 -7.62 -0.28 1.23
C HIS A 53 -6.95 -1.46 0.50
N GLY A 54 -7.46 -2.67 0.72
CA GLY A 54 -6.97 -3.88 0.06
C GLY A 54 -7.17 -3.85 -1.47
N ASN A 55 -8.25 -3.27 -1.98
CA ASN A 55 -8.47 -3.07 -3.41
C ASN A 55 -7.42 -2.10 -3.99
N GLU A 56 -7.23 -0.94 -3.34
CA GLU A 56 -6.27 0.07 -3.83
C GLU A 56 -4.84 -0.47 -3.86
N GLY A 57 -4.41 -1.13 -2.78
CA GLY A 57 -3.07 -1.73 -2.69
C GLY A 57 -2.87 -2.94 -3.61
N GLY A 58 -3.95 -3.60 -4.04
CA GLY A 58 -3.90 -4.74 -4.96
C GLY A 58 -3.72 -4.37 -6.44
N THR A 59 -3.78 -3.09 -6.78
CA THR A 59 -3.74 -2.64 -8.18
C THR A 59 -2.34 -2.73 -8.80
N ALA A 60 -2.28 -2.90 -10.12
CA ALA A 60 -1.02 -2.81 -10.88
C ALA A 60 -0.34 -1.44 -10.73
N HIS A 61 -1.11 -0.35 -10.54
CA HIS A 61 -0.56 0.98 -10.27
C HIS A 61 0.13 1.06 -8.91
N ALA A 62 -0.46 0.50 -7.84
CA ALA A 62 0.19 0.46 -6.53
C ALA A 62 1.52 -0.31 -6.58
N ARG A 63 1.57 -1.43 -7.33
CA ARG A 63 2.79 -2.19 -7.57
C ARG A 63 3.85 -1.40 -8.34
N GLN A 64 3.44 -0.76 -9.44
CA GLN A 64 4.32 0.11 -10.21
C GLN A 64 4.88 1.24 -9.33
N TRP A 65 4.05 1.84 -8.47
CA TRP A 65 4.51 2.88 -7.57
C TRP A 65 5.55 2.37 -6.58
N ALA A 66 5.34 1.19 -6.00
CA ALA A 66 6.30 0.53 -5.10
C ALA A 66 7.63 0.25 -5.81
N ASP A 67 7.59 -0.32 -7.03
CA ASP A 67 8.78 -0.60 -7.82
C ASP A 67 9.57 0.69 -8.12
N GLU A 68 8.90 1.74 -8.58
CA GLU A 68 9.52 3.02 -8.91
C GLU A 68 10.05 3.74 -7.67
N ALA A 69 9.31 3.77 -6.56
CA ALA A 69 9.76 4.37 -5.31
C ALA A 69 11.02 3.68 -4.77
N ASN A 70 11.13 2.36 -4.95
CA ASN A 70 12.31 1.60 -4.52
C ASN A 70 13.47 1.70 -5.50
N MET A 71 13.21 1.80 -6.80
CA MET A 71 14.24 1.97 -7.82
C MET A 71 14.86 3.37 -7.74
N TYR A 72 14.05 4.41 -7.58
CA TYR A 72 14.49 5.81 -7.53
C TYR A 72 14.63 6.29 -6.09
N LYS A 73 15.77 5.95 -5.46
CA LYS A 73 16.04 6.30 -4.06
C LYS A 73 15.98 7.82 -3.79
N PRO A 74 15.58 8.23 -2.57
CA PRO A 74 15.52 9.65 -2.19
C PRO A 74 16.89 10.32 -2.30
N ARG A 75 16.91 11.59 -2.73
CA ARG A 75 18.14 12.38 -2.88
C ARG A 75 18.15 13.58 -1.96
N LEU A 76 19.21 13.71 -1.16
CA LEU A 76 19.48 14.90 -0.36
C LEU A 76 19.87 16.07 -1.28
N GLN A 77 19.15 17.18 -1.13
CA GLN A 77 19.45 18.49 -1.70
C GLN A 77 19.88 19.39 -0.55
N ALA A 78 21.17 19.33 -0.20
CA ALA A 78 21.72 20.09 0.92
C ALA A 78 21.85 21.59 0.60
N TYR A 79 22.12 21.94 -0.66
CA TYR A 79 22.33 23.30 -1.12
C TYR A 79 21.60 23.57 -2.43
N ASP A 80 21.24 24.83 -2.66
CA ASP A 80 20.72 25.30 -3.94
C ASP A 80 21.85 25.62 -4.94
N ARG A 81 21.47 26.10 -6.13
CA ARG A 81 22.43 26.44 -7.20
C ARG A 81 23.39 27.59 -6.88
N VAL A 82 23.10 28.41 -5.86
CA VAL A 82 23.96 29.54 -5.44
C VAL A 82 24.69 29.25 -4.14
N GLY A 83 24.60 28.03 -3.60
CA GLY A 83 25.29 27.61 -2.39
C GLY A 83 24.58 27.94 -1.08
N GLN A 84 23.30 28.37 -1.13
CA GLN A 84 22.50 28.52 0.09
C GLN A 84 22.00 27.16 0.56
N ARG A 85 21.96 26.95 1.88
CA ARG A 85 21.44 25.69 2.45
C ARG A 85 19.95 25.53 2.15
N LEU A 86 19.56 24.33 1.70
CA LEU A 86 18.18 23.90 1.51
C LEU A 86 17.72 22.88 2.54
N ASP A 87 18.59 21.91 2.87
CA ASP A 87 18.27 20.79 3.78
C ASP A 87 17.01 19.99 3.39
N GLN A 88 16.78 19.79 2.08
CA GLN A 88 15.61 19.09 1.55
C GLN A 88 15.95 17.69 1.06
N VAL A 89 14.96 16.79 1.06
CA VAL A 89 15.08 15.47 0.41
C VAL A 89 14.01 15.37 -0.67
N SER A 90 14.43 15.05 -1.89
CA SER A 90 13.55 14.85 -3.04
C SER A 90 13.27 13.36 -3.21
N PHE A 91 11.98 13.02 -3.34
CA PHE A 91 11.48 11.66 -3.56
C PHE A 91 10.90 11.55 -4.98
N HIS A 92 10.76 10.32 -5.48
CA HIS A 92 10.01 10.06 -6.70
C HIS A 92 8.51 10.30 -6.49
N HIS A 93 7.77 10.68 -7.54
CA HIS A 93 6.32 10.91 -7.46
C HIS A 93 5.58 9.71 -6.85
N SER A 94 5.98 8.51 -7.24
CA SER A 94 5.41 7.24 -6.77
C SER A 94 5.50 7.03 -5.26
N TYR A 95 6.53 7.55 -4.60
CA TYR A 95 6.59 7.55 -3.13
C TYR A 95 5.46 8.40 -2.54
N HIS A 96 5.19 9.57 -3.13
CA HIS A 96 4.12 10.44 -2.67
C HIS A 96 2.73 9.82 -2.87
N GLU A 97 2.52 9.08 -3.97
CA GLU A 97 1.28 8.34 -4.20
C GLU A 97 1.07 7.21 -3.16
N LEU A 98 2.12 6.47 -2.81
CA LEU A 98 2.06 5.44 -1.76
C LEU A 98 1.71 6.04 -0.40
N VAL A 99 2.36 7.15 -0.03
CA VAL A 99 2.08 7.87 1.22
C VAL A 99 0.66 8.45 1.21
N ARG A 100 0.20 9.02 0.09
CA ARG A 100 -1.16 9.54 -0.08
C ARG A 100 -2.19 8.42 0.15
N MET A 101 -2.01 7.27 -0.50
CA MET A 101 -2.86 6.09 -0.32
C MET A 101 -2.90 5.66 1.15
N GLY A 102 -1.76 5.59 1.84
CA GLY A 102 -1.71 5.24 3.26
C GLY A 102 -2.41 6.24 4.18
N VAL A 103 -2.28 7.54 3.90
CA VAL A 103 -2.96 8.61 4.66
C VAL A 103 -4.48 8.59 4.43
N GLU A 104 -4.92 8.43 3.19
CA GLU A 104 -6.34 8.35 2.80
C GLU A 104 -7.01 7.11 3.42
N ASN A 105 -6.30 5.97 3.47
CA ASN A 105 -6.76 4.75 4.15
C ASN A 105 -6.48 4.75 5.67
N GLU A 106 -6.05 5.90 6.20
CA GLU A 106 -5.91 6.15 7.64
C GLU A 106 -4.89 5.28 8.38
N VAL A 107 -3.87 4.74 7.70
CA VAL A 107 -2.81 3.88 8.28
C VAL A 107 -2.22 4.46 9.57
N VAL A 108 -1.97 5.76 9.59
CA VAL A 108 -1.37 6.47 10.73
C VAL A 108 -2.40 7.01 11.74
N SER A 109 -3.70 6.94 11.43
CA SER A 109 -4.71 7.75 12.11
C SER A 109 -6.01 7.04 12.49
N TYR A 110 -6.32 5.85 11.96
CA TYR A 110 -7.65 5.22 12.06
C TYR A 110 -8.15 5.15 13.51
N ALA A 111 -7.31 4.66 14.42
CA ALA A 111 -7.63 4.54 15.84
C ALA A 111 -7.78 5.90 16.54
N TRP A 112 -6.97 6.88 16.16
CA TRP A 112 -6.93 8.20 16.79
C TRP A 112 -8.08 9.10 16.34
N ARG A 113 -8.63 8.88 15.14
CA ARG A 113 -9.87 9.52 14.68
C ARG A 113 -11.13 8.94 15.35
N ARG A 114 -11.02 7.79 16.02
CA ARG A 114 -12.13 7.05 16.65
C ARG A 114 -11.81 6.70 18.11
N PRO A 115 -11.57 7.71 18.97
CA PRO A 115 -11.20 7.47 20.35
C PRO A 115 -12.31 6.72 21.09
N GLY A 116 -11.95 5.67 21.82
CA GLY A 116 -12.89 4.86 22.60
C GLY A 116 -13.69 3.82 21.79
N THR A 117 -13.57 3.79 20.46
CA THR A 117 -14.21 2.76 19.63
C THR A 117 -13.50 1.41 19.81
N PRO A 118 -14.18 0.36 20.29
CA PRO A 118 -13.60 -0.98 20.42
C PRO A 118 -13.08 -1.50 19.08
N GLY A 119 -11.89 -2.11 19.05
CA GLY A 119 -11.31 -2.66 17.82
C GLY A 119 -10.63 -1.63 16.90
N ALA A 120 -10.70 -0.32 17.17
CA ALA A 120 -10.10 0.68 16.28
C ALA A 120 -8.58 0.54 16.12
N GLN A 121 -7.87 0.13 17.19
CA GLN A 121 -6.43 -0.18 17.10
C GLN A 121 -6.16 -1.44 16.27
N ILE A 122 -7.06 -2.44 16.32
CA ILE A 122 -6.95 -3.67 15.54
C ILE A 122 -7.08 -3.35 14.05
N VAL A 123 -8.07 -2.54 13.67
CA VAL A 123 -8.24 -2.08 12.29
C VAL A 123 -7.03 -1.26 11.83
N ARG A 124 -6.53 -0.36 12.67
CA ARG A 124 -5.31 0.41 12.35
C ARG A 124 -4.11 -0.50 12.09
N ALA A 125 -3.93 -1.56 12.90
CA ALA A 125 -2.89 -2.56 12.67
C ALA A 125 -3.10 -3.33 11.36
N ALA A 126 -4.34 -3.67 11.01
CA ALA A 126 -4.67 -4.29 9.73
C ALA A 126 -4.39 -3.36 8.53
N CYS A 127 -4.68 -2.05 8.63
CA CYS A 127 -4.28 -1.06 7.62
C CYS A 127 -2.75 -1.03 7.44
N CYS A 128 -1.98 -0.98 8.54
CA CYS A 128 -0.52 -1.07 8.47
C CYS A 128 -0.05 -2.36 7.80
N TYR A 129 -0.67 -3.50 8.12
CA TYR A 129 -0.31 -4.78 7.53
C TYR A 129 -0.59 -4.83 6.03
N ILE A 130 -1.73 -4.31 5.58
CA ILE A 130 -2.08 -4.21 4.16
C ILE A 130 -1.10 -3.26 3.43
N GLN A 131 -0.82 -2.09 3.99
CA GLN A 131 0.12 -1.12 3.40
C GLN A 131 1.54 -1.70 3.27
N ASN A 132 2.02 -2.42 4.28
CA ASN A 132 3.34 -3.05 4.28
C ASN A 132 3.49 -4.13 3.19
N GLN A 133 2.40 -4.77 2.75
CA GLN A 133 2.44 -5.70 1.61
C GLN A 133 2.69 -4.96 0.28
N VAL A 134 2.28 -3.70 0.18
CA VAL A 134 2.53 -2.84 -0.99
C VAL A 134 3.96 -2.28 -0.93
N ASP A 135 4.25 -1.52 0.12
CA ASP A 135 5.57 -0.94 0.34
C ASP A 135 5.82 -0.62 1.83
N PRO A 136 6.81 -1.26 2.48
CA PRO A 136 7.13 -1.00 3.89
C PRO A 136 7.90 0.31 4.11
N GLY A 137 8.42 0.95 3.06
CA GLY A 137 9.07 2.26 3.13
C GLY A 137 8.10 3.43 3.24
N ALA A 138 6.81 3.20 2.97
CA ALA A 138 5.74 4.20 2.94
C ALA A 138 4.56 3.88 3.89
N THR A 139 4.80 3.14 4.99
CA THR A 139 3.77 2.76 5.99
C THR A 139 3.79 3.63 7.24
#